data_AF-A0A6A6KEZ2-F1
#
_entry.id   AF-A0A6A6KEZ2-F1
#
_cell.length_a   1.000
_cell.length_b   1.000
_cell.length_c   1.000
_cell.angle_alpha   90.00
_cell.angle_beta   90.00
_cell.angle_gamma   90.00
#
_symmetry.space_group_name_H-M   'P 1'
#
loop_
_entity.id
_entity.type
_entity.pdbx_description
1 polymer ?
#
loop_
_entity_poly.entity_id
_entity_poly.type
_entity_poly.pdbx_seq_one_letter_code
_entity_poly.pdbx_strand_id
1 'polypeptide(L)'
;MFATPKIPLSNHHHHFADMRNFFGVPNTLNVITNFPFLIVGVVGFILSLQGCFFNISLRGEVWGWVLFFGGMVGVAFGSAYYHLKPDDSRVIWDTLPMMIAYSSLFSSFVVERVGQRVGLTCLFGMLFVVLLSTAYARIFNDLRLCMMFQLIPCIAIPGMTFLYPPKYTHSIYWLWAAGVYLLAKFEAAFDRKIYRANLYFISGHSLEHLCSAVIPVLFAIMLMYRNISIQRVFPSAKPAANGTATNPNANATANPTAPSNKSHLINPTARPPYRPQPHSRRYRSRMAGAFAVAVSSGALLSSYYSSSSPQLLELLFTSSTVPTDPLSPFLPSVSTA
;
A
#
# COMPACT_ATOMS: atom_id res chain seq x y z
N MET A 1 -17.34 -3.39 -16.27
CA MET A 1 -18.12 -2.14 -16.35
C MET A 1 -19.63 -2.36 -16.46
N PHE A 2 -20.10 -3.35 -17.22
CA PHE A 2 -21.54 -3.62 -17.37
C PHE A 2 -22.22 -4.27 -16.15
N ALA A 3 -21.47 -4.92 -15.25
CA ALA A 3 -22.00 -5.71 -14.12
C ALA A 3 -22.18 -4.94 -12.79
N THR A 4 -22.05 -3.61 -12.79
CA THR A 4 -22.34 -2.75 -11.62
C THR A 4 -23.02 -1.47 -12.09
N PRO A 5 -23.83 -0.80 -11.24
CA PRO A 5 -24.35 0.54 -11.56
C PRO A 5 -23.21 1.55 -11.78
N LYS A 6 -23.49 2.65 -12.50
CA LYS A 6 -22.59 3.80 -12.58
C LYS A 6 -22.41 4.44 -11.19
N ILE A 7 -21.25 5.03 -10.94
CA ILE A 7 -21.04 5.90 -9.77
C ILE A 7 -20.92 7.33 -10.28
N PRO A 8 -22.02 8.11 -10.32
CA PRO A 8 -21.98 9.51 -10.75
C PRO A 8 -21.15 10.35 -9.77
N LEU A 9 -20.68 11.50 -10.26
CA LEU A 9 -20.08 12.55 -9.45
C LEU A 9 -21.09 13.00 -8.38
N SER A 10 -22.27 13.41 -8.82
CA SER A 10 -23.35 13.96 -8.01
C SER A 10 -24.33 12.90 -7.48
N ASN A 11 -24.64 12.98 -6.17
CA ASN A 11 -26.00 12.96 -5.58
C ASN A 11 -25.93 12.89 -4.04
N HIS A 12 -24.99 12.13 -3.47
CA HIS A 12 -24.79 12.03 -2.01
C HIS A 12 -23.34 12.18 -1.52
N HIS A 13 -22.32 11.98 -2.38
CA HIS A 13 -20.89 11.96 -1.99
C HIS A 13 -20.29 13.30 -1.51
N HIS A 14 -21.09 14.37 -1.47
CA HIS A 14 -20.69 15.72 -1.05
C HIS A 14 -21.15 16.09 0.37
N HIS A 15 -21.99 15.26 1.00
CA HIS A 15 -22.62 15.54 2.30
C HIS A 15 -21.93 14.81 3.46
N PHE A 16 -20.76 15.31 3.85
CA PHE A 16 -20.00 14.84 5.01
C PHE A 16 -20.80 15.01 6.32
N ALA A 17 -20.49 14.20 7.34
CA ALA A 17 -21.15 14.28 8.64
C ALA A 17 -20.79 15.57 9.40
N ASP A 18 -19.55 16.05 9.26
CA ASP A 18 -19.13 17.36 9.74
C ASP A 18 -19.00 18.34 8.57
N MET A 19 -19.78 19.43 8.66
CA MET A 19 -19.76 20.57 7.74
C MET A 19 -19.62 21.90 8.50
N ARG A 20 -19.08 21.87 9.73
CA ARG A 20 -18.89 23.07 10.58
C ARG A 20 -17.93 24.07 9.92
N ASN A 21 -18.15 25.34 10.24
CA ASN A 21 -17.26 26.44 9.89
C ASN A 21 -16.67 27.03 11.19
N PHE A 22 -15.35 26.97 11.31
CA PHE A 22 -14.55 27.68 12.30
C PHE A 22 -13.68 28.71 11.58
N PHE A 23 -13.56 29.91 12.15
CA PHE A 23 -12.71 31.00 11.67
C PHE A 23 -12.94 31.41 10.19
N GLY A 24 -14.14 31.17 9.65
CA GLY A 24 -14.53 31.52 8.29
C GLY A 24 -14.32 30.42 7.25
N VAL A 25 -13.60 29.34 7.58
CA VAL A 25 -13.29 28.24 6.65
C VAL A 25 -14.44 27.21 6.62
N PRO A 26 -15.15 27.00 5.49
CA PRO A 26 -16.18 25.97 5.42
C PRO A 26 -15.63 24.55 5.59
N ASN A 27 -16.44 23.64 6.16
CA ASN A 27 -16.10 22.22 6.37
C ASN A 27 -14.73 22.02 7.06
N THR A 28 -14.43 22.84 8.07
CA THR A 28 -13.06 23.20 8.46
C THR A 28 -12.16 22.01 8.76
N LEU A 29 -12.65 20.99 9.47
CA LEU A 29 -11.82 19.83 9.81
C LEU A 29 -11.42 19.05 8.56
N ASN A 30 -12.35 18.79 7.63
CA ASN A 30 -12.04 18.10 6.37
C ASN A 30 -11.00 18.87 5.51
N VAL A 31 -10.95 20.20 5.64
CA VAL A 31 -9.94 21.06 5.00
C VAL A 31 -8.59 21.00 5.74
N ILE A 32 -8.59 21.16 7.07
CA ILE A 32 -7.34 21.23 7.87
C ILE A 32 -6.66 19.87 8.01
N THR A 33 -7.40 18.76 8.09
CA THR A 33 -6.80 17.41 8.20
C THR A 33 -6.06 16.95 6.95
N ASN A 34 -6.11 17.72 5.86
CA ASN A 34 -5.25 17.55 4.69
C ASN A 34 -3.82 18.12 4.86
N PHE A 35 -3.57 19.01 5.82
CA PHE A 35 -2.26 19.64 6.03
C PHE A 35 -1.10 18.65 6.34
N PRO A 36 -1.31 17.53 7.08
CA PRO A 36 -0.30 16.49 7.24
C PRO A 36 0.20 15.88 5.92
N PHE A 37 -0.67 15.72 4.90
CA PHE A 37 -0.23 15.26 3.57
C PHE A 37 0.74 16.25 2.91
N LEU A 38 0.54 17.55 3.10
CA LEU A 38 1.41 18.59 2.56
C LEU A 38 2.82 18.50 3.19
N ILE A 39 2.89 18.40 4.52
CA ILE A 39 4.16 18.30 5.26
C ILE A 39 4.95 17.07 4.79
N VAL A 40 4.32 15.89 4.87
CA VAL A 40 5.00 14.62 4.58
C VAL A 40 5.28 14.47 3.08
N GLY A 41 4.39 14.98 2.22
CA GLY A 41 4.58 15.05 0.78
C GLY A 41 5.77 15.92 0.39
N VAL A 42 5.87 17.16 0.88
CA VAL A 42 6.98 18.07 0.57
C VAL A 42 8.31 17.50 1.07
N VAL A 43 8.36 17.01 2.32
CA VAL A 43 9.57 16.40 2.89
C VAL A 43 9.99 15.17 2.08
N GLY A 44 9.08 14.23 1.83
CA GLY A 44 9.39 13.02 1.06
C GLY A 44 9.80 13.32 -0.39
N PHE A 45 9.17 14.30 -1.05
CA PHE A 45 9.54 14.72 -2.40
C PHE A 45 10.97 15.26 -2.48
N ILE A 46 11.34 16.15 -1.54
CA ILE A 46 12.70 16.70 -1.45
C ILE A 46 13.73 15.60 -1.17
N LEU A 47 13.47 14.72 -0.20
CA LEU A 47 14.39 13.63 0.15
C LEU A 47 14.54 12.61 -0.98
N SER A 48 13.48 12.33 -1.76
CA SER A 48 13.53 11.50 -2.97
C SER A 48 14.38 12.11 -4.09
N LEU A 49 14.40 13.44 -4.23
CA LEU A 49 15.23 14.13 -5.22
C LEU A 49 16.70 14.25 -4.79
N GLN A 50 16.96 14.46 -3.50
CA GLN A 50 18.32 14.57 -2.96
C GLN A 50 19.07 13.24 -2.96
N GLY A 51 18.38 12.11 -2.71
CA GLY A 51 18.97 10.76 -2.75
C GLY A 51 19.94 10.42 -1.61
N CYS A 52 20.31 11.37 -0.74
CA CYS A 52 21.23 11.15 0.37
C CYS A 52 20.60 10.43 1.58
N PHE A 53 19.29 10.61 1.81
CA PHE A 53 18.58 10.14 3.01
C PHE A 53 17.69 8.92 2.79
N PHE A 54 17.13 8.78 1.58
CA PHE A 54 16.32 7.63 1.22
C PHE A 54 17.19 6.58 0.51
N ASN A 55 17.25 5.38 1.07
CA ASN A 55 17.98 4.25 0.52
C ASN A 55 17.28 3.71 -0.73
N ILE A 56 17.56 4.33 -1.88
CA ILE A 56 16.99 4.04 -3.20
C ILE A 56 18.09 3.49 -4.12
N SER A 57 18.19 2.17 -4.23
CA SER A 57 19.29 1.51 -4.97
C SER A 57 19.04 1.30 -6.47
N LEU A 58 17.97 1.85 -7.03
CA LEU A 58 17.66 1.79 -8.47
C LEU A 58 17.20 3.15 -8.97
N ARG A 59 17.81 3.62 -10.07
CA ARG A 59 17.49 4.92 -10.69
C ARG A 59 16.03 5.03 -11.14
N GLY A 60 15.37 3.91 -11.44
CA GLY A 60 13.94 3.86 -11.76
C GLY A 60 13.00 3.98 -10.55
N GLU A 61 13.43 3.63 -9.35
CA GLU A 61 12.60 3.80 -8.13
C GLU A 61 12.40 5.28 -7.79
N VAL A 62 13.38 6.15 -8.11
CA VAL A 62 13.32 7.60 -7.84
C VAL A 62 12.06 8.21 -8.45
N TRP A 63 11.74 7.90 -9.72
CA TRP A 63 10.53 8.40 -10.38
C TRP A 63 9.24 7.96 -9.69
N GLY A 64 9.20 6.74 -9.16
CA GLY A 64 8.07 6.23 -8.39
C GLY A 64 7.87 6.99 -7.08
N TRP A 65 8.94 7.19 -6.30
CA TRP A 65 8.85 7.90 -5.02
C TRP A 65 8.62 9.40 -5.17
N VAL A 66 9.25 10.05 -6.15
CA VAL A 66 9.01 11.47 -6.49
C VAL A 66 7.55 11.70 -6.89
N LEU A 67 6.96 10.83 -7.73
CA LEU A 67 5.56 10.94 -8.11
C LEU A 67 4.59 10.54 -7.00
N PHE A 68 4.98 9.65 -6.09
CA PHE A 68 4.17 9.31 -4.91
C PHE A 68 4.08 10.50 -3.95
N PHE A 69 5.21 11.04 -3.51
CA PHE A 69 5.22 12.15 -2.57
C PHE A 69 4.72 13.46 -3.20
N GLY A 70 5.04 13.72 -4.48
CA GLY A 70 4.42 14.82 -5.25
C GLY A 70 2.91 14.63 -5.43
N GLY A 71 2.45 13.39 -5.59
CA GLY A 71 1.04 13.02 -5.53
C GLY A 71 0.40 13.39 -4.19
N MET A 72 1.05 13.10 -3.06
CA MET A 72 0.54 13.48 -1.72
C MET A 72 0.47 15.01 -1.52
N VAL A 73 1.42 15.78 -2.06
CA VAL A 73 1.33 17.26 -2.11
C VAL A 73 0.11 17.69 -2.93
N GLY A 74 -0.11 17.06 -4.08
CA GLY A 74 -1.30 17.29 -4.90
C GLY A 74 -2.60 16.95 -4.18
N VAL A 75 -2.66 15.83 -3.43
CA VAL A 75 -3.82 15.46 -2.61
C VAL A 75 -4.11 16.55 -1.59
N ALA A 76 -3.10 17.04 -0.86
CA ALA A 76 -3.29 18.07 0.16
C ALA A 76 -4.00 19.33 -0.39
N PHE A 77 -3.59 19.81 -1.57
CA PHE A 77 -4.21 20.97 -2.21
C PHE A 77 -5.55 20.64 -2.88
N GLY A 78 -5.64 19.52 -3.61
CA GLY A 78 -6.82 19.12 -4.37
C GLY A 78 -8.00 18.76 -3.47
N SER A 79 -7.73 18.01 -2.40
CA SER A 79 -8.70 17.64 -1.38
C SER A 79 -9.17 18.86 -0.59
N ALA A 80 -8.25 19.74 -0.14
CA ALA A 80 -8.63 21.00 0.50
C ALA A 80 -9.51 21.88 -0.41
N TYR A 81 -9.16 22.00 -1.70
CA TYR A 81 -9.94 22.76 -2.69
C TYR A 81 -11.35 22.19 -2.93
N TYR A 82 -11.48 20.86 -2.90
CA TYR A 82 -12.76 20.16 -2.91
C TYR A 82 -13.56 20.37 -1.62
N HIS A 83 -12.97 20.13 -0.45
CA HIS A 83 -13.68 20.24 0.83
C HIS A 83 -14.10 21.67 1.19
N LEU A 84 -13.41 22.70 0.71
CA LEU A 84 -13.84 24.10 0.84
C LEU A 84 -15.22 24.37 0.21
N LYS A 85 -15.57 23.67 -0.86
CA LYS A 85 -16.90 23.71 -1.50
C LYS A 85 -17.15 22.41 -2.30
N PRO A 86 -17.69 21.35 -1.68
CA PRO A 86 -17.84 20.05 -2.33
C PRO A 86 -18.79 20.13 -3.54
N ASP A 87 -18.25 19.91 -4.75
CA ASP A 87 -19.02 19.90 -6.00
C ASP A 87 -18.38 19.01 -7.09
N ASP A 88 -19.18 18.59 -8.07
CA ASP A 88 -18.79 17.78 -9.24
C ASP A 88 -17.57 18.33 -10.00
N SER A 89 -17.42 19.66 -10.11
CA SER A 89 -16.28 20.25 -10.83
C SER A 89 -14.97 20.14 -10.04
N ARG A 90 -15.06 19.98 -8.71
CA ARG A 90 -13.91 19.94 -7.80
C ARG A 90 -13.44 18.54 -7.42
N VAL A 91 -14.33 17.56 -7.32
CA VAL A 91 -13.98 16.18 -6.89
C VAL A 91 -12.87 15.56 -7.74
N ILE A 92 -12.74 15.99 -9.01
CA ILE A 92 -11.65 15.53 -9.90
C ILE A 92 -10.25 16.02 -9.48
N TRP A 93 -10.15 17.17 -8.83
CA TRP A 93 -8.87 17.74 -8.34
C TRP A 93 -8.37 17.04 -7.07
N ASP A 94 -9.26 16.45 -6.29
CA ASP A 94 -8.95 15.52 -5.20
C ASP A 94 -8.60 14.12 -5.75
N THR A 95 -9.41 13.62 -6.69
CA THR A 95 -9.26 12.26 -7.25
C THR A 95 -7.99 12.09 -8.11
N LEU A 96 -7.61 13.08 -8.91
CA LEU A 96 -6.46 12.97 -9.84
C LEU A 96 -5.10 12.79 -9.12
N PRO A 97 -4.73 13.62 -8.12
CA PRO A 97 -3.52 13.39 -7.33
C PRO A 97 -3.52 12.05 -6.59
N MET A 98 -4.67 11.61 -6.05
CA MET A 98 -4.79 10.27 -5.46
C MET A 98 -4.46 9.18 -6.49
N MET A 99 -5.03 9.23 -7.69
CA MET A 99 -4.74 8.26 -8.75
C MET A 99 -3.25 8.23 -9.13
N ILE A 100 -2.57 9.38 -9.16
CA ILE A 100 -1.13 9.49 -9.41
C ILE A 100 -0.33 8.85 -8.26
N ALA A 101 -0.69 9.13 -7.00
CA ALA A 101 -0.04 8.55 -5.82
C ALA A 101 -0.20 7.02 -5.78
N TYR A 102 -1.40 6.48 -5.97
CA TYR A 102 -1.62 5.03 -6.01
C TYR A 102 -0.91 4.34 -7.17
N SER A 103 -0.90 4.95 -8.37
CA SER A 103 -0.19 4.43 -9.55
C SER A 103 1.32 4.34 -9.33
N SER A 104 1.91 5.41 -8.80
CA SER A 104 3.35 5.51 -8.54
C SER A 104 3.80 4.65 -7.37
N LEU A 105 2.97 4.50 -6.33
CA LEU A 105 3.20 3.58 -5.21
C LEU A 105 3.17 2.11 -5.68
N PHE A 106 2.15 1.71 -6.45
CA PHE A 106 2.06 0.35 -7.00
C PHE A 106 3.22 0.05 -7.96
N SER A 107 3.57 0.99 -8.84
CA SER A 107 4.77 0.90 -9.67
C SER A 107 6.04 0.70 -8.83
N SER A 108 6.24 1.47 -7.77
CA SER A 108 7.42 1.38 -6.89
C SER A 108 7.53 0.00 -6.24
N PHE A 109 6.41 -0.58 -5.84
CA PHE A 109 6.32 -1.95 -5.37
C PHE A 109 6.70 -2.98 -6.47
N VAL A 110 6.23 -2.81 -7.71
CA VAL A 110 6.61 -3.67 -8.84
C VAL A 110 8.10 -3.53 -9.18
N VAL A 111 8.71 -2.34 -9.04
CA VAL A 111 10.18 -2.18 -9.16
C VAL A 111 10.91 -2.96 -8.06
N GLU A 112 10.42 -2.95 -6.82
CA GLU A 112 11.01 -3.70 -5.70
C GLU A 112 10.90 -5.22 -5.89
N ARG A 113 9.76 -5.74 -6.34
CA ARG A 113 9.46 -7.19 -6.36
C ARG A 113 9.71 -7.90 -7.70
N VAL A 114 9.63 -7.18 -8.82
CA VAL A 114 9.73 -7.75 -10.18
C VAL A 114 10.87 -7.12 -10.99
N GLY A 115 11.15 -5.83 -10.79
CA GLY A 115 12.36 -5.17 -11.29
C GLY A 115 12.11 -3.91 -12.12
N GLN A 116 13.18 -3.14 -12.33
CA GLN A 116 13.12 -1.75 -12.81
C GLN A 116 12.37 -1.57 -14.13
N ARG A 117 12.59 -2.44 -15.14
CA ARG A 117 11.95 -2.29 -16.45
C ARG A 117 10.44 -2.49 -16.37
N VAL A 118 10.00 -3.56 -15.70
CA VAL A 118 8.56 -3.89 -15.56
C VAL A 118 7.85 -2.82 -14.73
N GLY A 119 8.45 -2.38 -13.62
CA GLY A 119 7.88 -1.32 -12.79
C GLY A 119 7.80 0.04 -13.50
N LEU A 120 8.82 0.46 -14.25
CA LEU A 120 8.74 1.70 -15.04
C LEU A 120 7.73 1.61 -16.18
N THR A 121 7.60 0.47 -16.87
CA THR A 121 6.51 0.27 -17.85
C THR A 121 5.14 0.32 -17.18
N CYS A 122 5.00 -0.24 -15.98
CA CYS A 122 3.80 -0.11 -15.15
C CYS A 122 3.52 1.35 -14.76
N LEU A 123 4.53 2.14 -14.39
CA LEU A 123 4.40 3.56 -14.06
C LEU A 123 3.75 4.35 -15.21
N PHE A 124 4.39 4.36 -16.38
CA PHE A 124 3.91 5.14 -17.52
C PHE A 124 2.59 4.61 -18.08
N GLY A 125 2.38 3.29 -18.08
CA GLY A 125 1.10 2.69 -18.45
C GLY A 125 -0.04 3.10 -17.52
N MET A 126 0.17 3.03 -16.20
CA MET A 126 -0.84 3.45 -15.21
C MET A 126 -1.12 4.94 -15.32
N LEU A 127 -0.10 5.81 -15.41
CA LEU A 127 -0.28 7.26 -15.58
C LEU A 127 -1.07 7.63 -16.85
N PHE A 128 -0.86 6.90 -17.96
CA PHE A 128 -1.68 7.07 -19.16
C PHE A 128 -3.15 6.67 -18.90
N VAL A 129 -3.39 5.57 -18.18
CA VAL A 129 -4.75 5.17 -17.77
C VAL A 129 -5.36 6.18 -16.79
N VAL A 130 -4.58 6.85 -15.92
CA VAL A 130 -5.07 7.95 -15.06
C VAL A 130 -5.63 9.10 -15.88
N LEU A 131 -4.94 9.50 -16.97
CA LEU A 131 -5.43 10.55 -17.87
C LEU A 131 -6.73 10.12 -18.56
N LEU A 132 -6.78 8.87 -19.05
CA LEU A 132 -7.97 8.31 -19.69
C LEU A 132 -9.16 8.16 -18.72
N SER A 133 -8.94 7.72 -17.48
CA SER A 133 -10.00 7.58 -16.47
C SER A 133 -10.51 8.95 -16.00
N THR A 134 -9.62 9.95 -15.90
CA THR A 134 -9.97 11.35 -15.62
C THR A 134 -10.87 11.92 -16.71
N ALA A 135 -10.48 11.78 -17.98
CA ALA A 135 -11.29 12.20 -19.11
C ALA A 135 -12.63 11.45 -19.18
N TYR A 136 -12.61 10.13 -18.98
CA TYR A 136 -13.82 9.29 -18.97
C TYR A 136 -14.81 9.74 -17.88
N ALA A 137 -14.36 9.94 -16.65
CA ALA A 137 -15.21 10.37 -15.55
C ALA A 137 -15.87 11.73 -15.84
N ARG A 138 -15.13 12.66 -16.45
CA ARG A 138 -15.61 14.01 -16.80
C ARG A 138 -16.56 14.04 -18.00
N ILE A 139 -16.49 13.07 -18.92
CA ILE A 139 -17.36 12.96 -20.10
C ILE A 139 -18.61 12.12 -19.81
N PHE A 140 -18.46 10.97 -19.13
CA PHE A 140 -19.52 9.96 -18.98
C PHE A 140 -20.21 9.94 -17.61
N ASN A 141 -19.82 10.86 -16.71
CA ASN A 141 -20.30 10.98 -15.33
C ASN A 141 -20.22 9.64 -14.57
N ASP A 142 -19.02 9.10 -14.41
CA ASP A 142 -18.77 7.78 -13.83
C ASP A 142 -17.34 7.63 -13.25
N LEU A 143 -17.21 7.64 -11.92
CA LEU A 143 -15.92 7.58 -11.22
C LEU A 143 -15.30 6.17 -11.17
N ARG A 144 -16.00 5.11 -11.60
CA ARG A 144 -15.57 3.72 -11.33
C ARG A 144 -14.15 3.40 -11.79
N LEU A 145 -13.73 3.93 -12.95
CA LEU A 145 -12.36 3.74 -13.44
C LEU A 145 -11.31 4.44 -12.57
N CYS A 146 -11.65 5.60 -12.00
CA CYS A 146 -10.79 6.32 -11.06
C CYS A 146 -10.68 5.59 -9.71
N MET A 147 -11.81 5.05 -9.23
CA MET A 147 -11.90 4.32 -7.97
C MET A 147 -11.14 2.97 -8.00
N MET A 148 -10.99 2.35 -9.17
CA MET A 148 -10.13 1.17 -9.35
C MET A 148 -8.66 1.40 -8.95
N PHE A 149 -8.14 2.63 -9.03
CA PHE A 149 -6.79 2.95 -8.57
C PHE A 149 -6.62 2.88 -7.05
N GLN A 150 -7.70 3.01 -6.26
CA GLN A 150 -7.64 2.82 -4.81
C GLN A 150 -7.79 1.32 -4.46
N LEU A 151 -8.75 0.65 -5.09
CA LEU A 151 -9.07 -0.77 -4.82
C LEU A 151 -7.96 -1.74 -5.27
N ILE A 152 -7.40 -1.58 -6.47
CA ILE A 152 -6.47 -2.57 -7.03
C ILE A 152 -5.17 -2.65 -6.21
N PRO A 153 -4.44 -1.55 -5.92
CA PRO A 153 -3.21 -1.63 -5.12
C PRO A 153 -3.47 -2.14 -3.69
N CYS A 154 -4.61 -1.81 -3.07
CA CYS A 154 -4.98 -2.31 -1.75
C CYS A 154 -5.06 -3.86 -1.68
N ILE A 155 -5.44 -4.53 -2.77
CA ILE A 155 -5.50 -6.00 -2.83
C ILE A 155 -4.19 -6.56 -3.41
N ALA A 156 -3.69 -5.96 -4.49
CA ALA A 156 -2.54 -6.45 -5.23
C ALA A 156 -1.23 -6.34 -4.44
N ILE A 157 -1.00 -5.27 -3.68
CA ILE A 157 0.22 -5.12 -2.87
C ILE A 157 0.27 -6.23 -1.81
N PRO A 158 -0.71 -6.41 -0.89
CA PRO A 158 -0.71 -7.54 0.04
C PRO A 158 -0.57 -8.90 -0.64
N GLY A 159 -1.38 -9.19 -1.67
CA GLY A 159 -1.31 -10.48 -2.38
C GLY A 159 0.09 -10.77 -2.94
N MET A 160 0.67 -9.79 -3.65
CA MET A 160 2.03 -9.91 -4.19
C MET A 160 3.11 -9.87 -3.09
N THR A 161 2.86 -9.29 -1.91
CA THR A 161 3.86 -9.27 -0.83
C THR A 161 4.22 -10.67 -0.34
N PHE A 162 3.26 -11.61 -0.39
CA PHE A 162 3.43 -13.01 -0.04
C PHE A 162 3.96 -13.86 -1.22
N LEU A 163 3.61 -13.52 -2.46
CA LEU A 163 3.97 -14.29 -3.66
C LEU A 163 5.41 -14.03 -4.14
N TYR A 164 5.93 -12.81 -4.00
CA TYR A 164 7.26 -12.42 -4.50
C TYR A 164 8.23 -12.12 -3.35
N PRO A 165 9.50 -12.59 -3.40
CA PRO A 165 10.47 -12.26 -2.36
C PRO A 165 10.79 -10.75 -2.35
N PRO A 166 10.98 -10.12 -1.17
CA PRO A 166 11.33 -8.71 -1.08
C PRO A 166 12.82 -8.48 -1.35
N LYS A 167 13.13 -7.53 -2.24
CA LYS A 167 14.51 -7.07 -2.50
C LYS A 167 15.13 -6.31 -1.32
N TYR A 168 14.30 -5.59 -0.56
CA TYR A 168 14.75 -4.79 0.58
C TYR A 168 14.29 -5.38 1.92
N THR A 169 15.04 -5.09 2.98
CA THR A 169 14.56 -5.17 4.37
C THR A 169 13.36 -4.23 4.59
N HIS A 170 12.69 -4.33 5.75
CA HIS A 170 11.53 -3.49 6.11
C HIS A 170 10.30 -3.61 5.17
N SER A 171 10.29 -4.57 4.25
CA SER A 171 9.17 -4.78 3.31
C SER A 171 7.84 -5.24 3.98
N ILE A 172 7.82 -5.41 5.32
CA ILE A 172 6.60 -5.49 6.14
C ILE A 172 5.78 -4.18 6.13
N TYR A 173 6.43 -3.03 5.89
CA TYR A 173 5.77 -1.73 5.85
C TYR A 173 4.72 -1.63 4.73
N TRP A 174 4.85 -2.41 3.65
CA TRP A 174 3.82 -2.54 2.62
C TRP A 174 2.50 -3.14 3.14
N LEU A 175 2.57 -4.05 4.12
CA LEU A 175 1.39 -4.61 4.80
C LEU A 175 0.84 -3.67 5.88
N TRP A 176 1.70 -2.95 6.60
CA TRP A 176 1.26 -1.91 7.54
C TRP A 176 0.53 -0.76 6.83
N ALA A 177 1.06 -0.29 5.70
CA ALA A 177 0.41 0.70 4.85
C ALA A 177 -0.96 0.24 4.34
N ALA A 178 -1.10 -1.03 3.93
CA ALA A 178 -2.39 -1.60 3.55
C ALA A 178 -3.37 -1.70 4.72
N GLY A 179 -2.90 -2.05 5.93
CA GLY A 179 -3.72 -2.07 7.15
C GLY A 179 -4.22 -0.68 7.54
N VAL A 180 -3.34 0.33 7.48
CA VAL A 180 -3.71 1.74 7.72
C VAL A 180 -4.70 2.25 6.67
N TYR A 181 -4.51 1.94 5.39
CA TYR A 181 -5.49 2.26 4.34
C TYR A 181 -6.86 1.63 4.61
N LEU A 182 -6.91 0.36 5.03
CA LEU A 182 -8.17 -0.31 5.37
C LEU A 182 -8.86 0.31 6.59
N LEU A 183 -8.10 0.76 7.59
CA LEU A 183 -8.63 1.52 8.72
C LEU A 183 -9.20 2.87 8.26
N ALA A 184 -8.45 3.63 7.45
CA ALA A 184 -8.92 4.90 6.90
C ALA A 184 -10.21 4.76 6.08
N LYS A 185 -10.36 3.68 5.29
CA LYS A 185 -11.61 3.40 4.56
C LYS A 185 -12.75 2.91 5.45
N PHE A 186 -12.46 2.26 6.57
CA PHE A 186 -13.47 2.00 7.61
C PHE A 186 -13.95 3.32 8.26
N GLU A 187 -13.04 4.23 8.56
CA GLU A 187 -13.36 5.55 9.14
C GLU A 187 -14.26 6.36 8.19
N ALA A 188 -13.95 6.36 6.89
CA ALA A 188 -14.77 6.95 5.84
C ALA A 188 -16.18 6.35 5.76
N ALA A 189 -16.30 5.01 5.72
CA ALA A 189 -17.59 4.32 5.65
C ALA A 189 -18.46 4.52 6.91
N PHE A 190 -17.84 4.79 8.06
CA PHE A 190 -18.51 5.00 9.34
C PHE A 190 -18.59 6.48 9.76
N ASP A 191 -18.33 7.43 8.84
CA ASP A 191 -18.22 8.88 9.09
C ASP A 191 -19.19 9.44 10.15
N ARG A 192 -20.49 9.31 9.90
CA ARG A 192 -21.55 9.81 10.79
C ARG A 192 -21.71 9.01 12.09
N LYS A 193 -21.31 7.73 12.10
CA LYS A 193 -21.34 6.88 13.30
C LYS A 193 -20.19 7.25 14.25
N ILE A 194 -18.98 7.43 13.71
CA ILE A 194 -17.80 7.91 14.44
C ILE A 194 -18.05 9.31 15.01
N TYR A 195 -18.55 10.24 14.17
CA TYR A 195 -18.84 11.62 14.59
C TYR A 195 -19.82 11.69 15.75
N ARG A 196 -20.86 10.84 15.77
CA ARG A 196 -21.79 10.72 16.91
C ARG A 196 -21.12 10.10 18.14
N ALA A 197 -20.33 9.04 17.96
CA ALA A 197 -19.70 8.31 19.06
C ALA A 197 -18.66 9.14 19.83
N ASN A 198 -17.99 10.09 19.19
CA ASN A 198 -17.03 11.01 19.83
C ASN A 198 -17.63 12.38 20.22
N LEU A 199 -18.94 12.45 20.46
CA LEU A 199 -19.66 13.66 20.88
C LEU A 199 -19.49 14.85 19.91
N TYR A 200 -19.44 14.56 18.61
CA TYR A 200 -19.24 15.54 17.54
C TYR A 200 -17.89 16.27 17.61
N PHE A 201 -16.83 15.62 18.11
CA PHE A 201 -15.49 16.19 18.10
C PHE A 201 -14.88 16.17 16.69
N ILE A 202 -14.78 14.99 16.06
CA ILE A 202 -14.16 14.79 14.73
C ILE A 202 -14.96 13.78 13.90
N SER A 203 -15.14 14.05 12.61
CA SER A 203 -15.84 13.12 11.70
C SER A 203 -14.94 11.96 11.25
N GLY A 204 -15.53 10.84 10.84
CA GLY A 204 -14.73 9.73 10.29
C GLY A 204 -14.09 10.07 8.95
N HIS A 205 -14.67 10.99 8.16
CA HIS A 205 -14.04 11.56 6.97
C HIS A 205 -12.81 12.41 7.32
N SER A 206 -12.93 13.27 8.35
CA SER A 206 -11.78 14.03 8.85
C SER A 206 -10.68 13.12 9.42
N LEU A 207 -11.06 11.97 9.99
CA LEU A 207 -10.14 10.96 10.51
C LEU A 207 -9.47 10.15 9.38
N GLU A 208 -10.20 9.80 8.30
CA GLU A 208 -9.65 9.13 7.10
C GLU A 208 -8.41 9.89 6.58
N HIS A 209 -8.47 11.22 6.52
CA HIS A 209 -7.34 12.05 6.10
C HIS A 209 -6.12 11.88 7.01
N LEU A 210 -6.32 11.96 8.33
CA LEU A 210 -5.25 11.83 9.32
C LEU A 210 -4.63 10.41 9.31
N CYS A 211 -5.48 9.38 9.23
CA CYS A 211 -5.08 7.99 9.17
C CYS A 211 -4.32 7.70 7.86
N SER A 212 -4.86 8.13 6.72
CA SER A 212 -4.19 8.05 5.41
C SER A 212 -2.86 8.80 5.36
N ALA A 213 -2.71 9.91 6.08
CA ALA A 213 -1.46 10.66 6.15
C ALA A 213 -0.32 9.88 6.86
N VAL A 214 -0.64 8.84 7.63
CA VAL A 214 0.37 7.92 8.20
C VAL A 214 1.01 7.04 7.11
N ILE A 215 0.33 6.79 5.98
CA ILE A 215 0.83 5.95 4.87
C ILE A 215 2.15 6.51 4.28
N PRO A 216 2.25 7.78 3.83
CA PRO A 216 3.52 8.33 3.36
C PRO A 216 4.58 8.47 4.47
N VAL A 217 4.19 8.59 5.75
CA VAL A 217 5.14 8.56 6.88
C VAL A 217 5.78 7.17 7.00
N LEU A 218 4.97 6.10 6.95
CA LEU A 218 5.47 4.72 6.94
C LEU A 218 6.43 4.49 5.78
N PHE A 219 6.11 4.96 4.56
CA PHE A 219 7.02 4.81 3.43
C PHE A 219 8.29 5.68 3.56
N ALA A 220 8.23 6.89 4.11
CA ALA A 220 9.43 7.68 4.40
C ALA A 220 10.35 6.97 5.41
N ILE A 221 9.80 6.42 6.51
CA ILE A 221 10.55 5.64 7.49
C ILE A 221 11.14 4.37 6.85
N MET A 222 10.36 3.63 6.06
CA MET A 222 10.84 2.47 5.30
C MET A 222 12.01 2.87 4.38
N LEU A 223 11.91 3.99 3.67
CA LEU A 223 12.94 4.48 2.76
C LEU A 223 14.22 4.91 3.50
N MET A 224 14.12 5.49 4.68
CA MET A 224 15.28 5.84 5.51
C MET A 224 16.03 4.59 5.98
N TYR A 225 15.33 3.59 6.54
CA TYR A 225 15.98 2.46 7.24
C TYR A 225 16.18 1.18 6.41
N ARG A 226 15.55 1.06 5.23
CA ARG A 226 15.71 -0.15 4.40
C ARG A 226 17.11 -0.25 3.78
N ASN A 227 17.66 -1.45 3.86
CA ASN A 227 18.86 -1.90 3.14
C ASN A 227 18.52 -3.06 2.19
N ILE A 228 19.41 -3.36 1.23
CA ILE A 228 19.27 -4.51 0.31
C ILE A 228 19.29 -5.83 1.10
N SER A 229 18.28 -6.66 0.89
CA SER A 229 18.15 -7.98 1.50
C SER A 229 19.00 -9.01 0.76
N ILE A 230 20.21 -9.27 1.24
CA ILE A 230 21.04 -10.36 0.72
C ILE A 230 20.42 -11.68 1.19
N GLN A 231 19.58 -12.30 0.36
CA GLN A 231 19.20 -13.70 0.55
C GLN A 231 20.47 -14.55 0.58
N ARG A 232 20.71 -15.24 1.71
CA ARG A 232 21.78 -16.23 1.79
C ARG A 232 21.41 -17.41 0.90
N VAL A 233 22.00 -17.45 -0.30
CA VAL A 233 22.11 -18.70 -1.07
C VAL A 233 22.93 -19.66 -0.21
N PHE A 234 22.26 -20.59 0.47
CA PHE A 234 22.93 -21.70 1.12
C PHE A 234 23.53 -22.59 0.04
N PRO A 235 24.87 -22.80 -0.01
CA PRO A 235 25.46 -23.68 -1.01
C PRO A 235 24.97 -25.11 -0.78
N SER A 236 24.09 -25.60 -1.65
CA SER A 236 23.58 -26.98 -1.61
C SER A 236 24.60 -27.96 -2.19
N ALA A 237 25.84 -27.88 -1.71
CA ALA A 237 26.96 -28.71 -2.10
C ALA A 237 27.58 -29.35 -0.85
N LYS A 238 27.16 -30.59 -0.57
CA LYS A 238 27.90 -31.47 0.34
C LYS A 238 29.22 -31.80 -0.37
N PRO A 239 30.41 -31.56 0.23
CA PRO A 239 31.66 -31.98 -0.38
C PRO A 239 31.65 -33.49 -0.65
N ALA A 240 31.99 -33.89 -1.87
CA ALA A 240 32.21 -35.29 -2.18
C ALA A 240 33.45 -35.77 -1.40
N ALA A 241 33.28 -36.81 -0.59
CA ALA A 241 34.38 -37.39 0.17
C ALA A 241 35.21 -38.28 -0.76
N ASN A 242 36.30 -37.75 -1.32
CA ASN A 242 37.31 -38.56 -2.01
C ASN A 242 38.02 -39.44 -0.99
N GLY A 243 37.55 -40.69 -0.85
CA GLY A 243 38.09 -41.65 0.09
C GLY A 243 39.27 -42.44 -0.48
N THR A 244 40.46 -42.14 0.03
CA THR A 244 41.66 -43.01 0.11
C THR A 244 42.31 -43.51 -1.20
N ALA A 245 43.64 -43.63 -1.16
CA ALA A 245 44.48 -44.07 -2.26
C ALA A 245 45.19 -45.39 -1.92
N THR A 246 45.67 -46.10 -2.94
CA THR A 246 46.73 -47.10 -2.82
C THR A 246 47.79 -46.93 -3.91
N ASN A 247 49.04 -47.11 -3.50
CA ASN A 247 50.28 -47.27 -4.27
C ASN A 247 51.14 -48.25 -3.40
N PRO A 248 52.23 -48.89 -3.86
CA PRO A 248 53.02 -48.61 -5.06
C PRO A 248 53.34 -49.84 -5.94
N ASN A 249 53.99 -49.63 -7.09
CA ASN A 249 55.19 -50.40 -7.43
C ASN A 249 56.15 -49.70 -8.41
N ALA A 250 57.33 -50.29 -8.64
CA ALA A 250 58.56 -49.60 -9.06
C ALA A 250 58.87 -49.55 -10.59
N ASN A 251 59.97 -48.84 -10.89
CA ASN A 251 60.84 -48.90 -12.09
C ASN A 251 60.37 -48.30 -13.44
N ALA A 252 60.98 -47.16 -13.80
CA ALA A 252 61.69 -46.99 -15.08
C ALA A 252 62.74 -45.85 -14.97
N THR A 253 63.85 -45.96 -15.71
CA THR A 253 64.97 -45.00 -15.75
C THR A 253 64.92 -44.06 -16.96
N ALA A 254 65.12 -42.74 -16.76
CA ALA A 254 65.84 -41.86 -17.71
C ALA A 254 65.97 -40.40 -17.21
N ASN A 255 67.09 -39.76 -17.58
CA ASN A 255 67.41 -38.31 -17.49
C ASN A 255 68.65 -38.10 -18.41
N PRO A 256 69.07 -36.87 -18.83
CA PRO A 256 68.51 -35.54 -18.58
C PRO A 256 68.40 -34.61 -19.82
N THR A 257 67.77 -33.44 -19.67
CA THR A 257 68.27 -32.18 -20.30
C THR A 257 67.68 -30.93 -19.61
N ALA A 258 68.37 -29.80 -19.76
CA ALA A 258 68.10 -28.46 -19.19
C ALA A 258 68.66 -27.39 -20.20
N PRO A 259 68.67 -26.04 -19.98
CA PRO A 259 68.33 -25.29 -18.75
C PRO A 259 67.64 -23.90 -18.90
N SER A 260 67.24 -23.32 -17.75
CA SER A 260 66.99 -21.87 -17.50
C SER A 260 65.77 -21.23 -18.20
N ASN A 261 65.07 -20.19 -17.70
CA ASN A 261 65.26 -19.24 -16.59
C ASN A 261 63.84 -18.60 -16.26
N LYS A 262 63.54 -17.68 -15.30
CA LYS A 262 64.28 -16.83 -14.33
C LYS A 262 63.35 -16.33 -13.19
N SER A 263 63.93 -16.00 -12.03
CA SER A 263 63.47 -15.03 -10.98
C SER A 263 62.03 -15.03 -10.40
N HIS A 264 61.99 -15.27 -9.08
CA HIS A 264 60.90 -15.06 -8.11
C HIS A 264 60.41 -13.61 -7.94
N LEU A 265 59.23 -13.43 -7.32
CA LEU A 265 59.11 -12.70 -6.03
C LEU A 265 57.73 -12.93 -5.35
N ILE A 266 57.73 -13.29 -4.06
CA ILE A 266 56.53 -13.38 -3.19
C ILE A 266 56.87 -12.68 -1.87
N ASN A 267 55.97 -11.84 -1.35
CA ASN A 267 56.14 -11.11 -0.08
C ASN A 267 55.26 -11.71 1.04
N PRO A 268 55.83 -12.32 2.10
CA PRO A 268 55.08 -13.11 3.08
C PRO A 268 54.59 -12.32 4.31
N THR A 269 54.01 -11.12 4.14
CA THR A 269 53.55 -10.26 5.26
C THR A 269 52.12 -9.71 5.11
N ALA A 270 51.12 -10.59 4.98
CA ALA A 270 49.70 -10.22 5.06
C ALA A 270 48.87 -11.22 5.89
N ARG A 271 48.46 -10.84 7.11
CA ARG A 271 47.43 -11.56 7.87
C ARG A 271 46.02 -11.14 7.41
N PRO A 272 45.11 -12.06 7.05
CA PRO A 272 43.69 -11.73 6.92
C PRO A 272 43.07 -11.47 8.31
N PRO A 273 42.09 -10.56 8.43
CA PRO A 273 41.44 -10.24 9.70
C PRO A 273 40.50 -11.36 10.19
N TYR A 274 40.46 -11.56 11.51
CA TYR A 274 39.58 -12.51 12.18
C TYR A 274 38.10 -12.11 12.09
N ARG A 275 37.20 -13.09 11.92
CA ARG A 275 35.74 -12.88 11.85
C ARG A 275 35.01 -13.89 12.75
N PRO A 276 34.29 -13.44 13.80
CA PRO A 276 33.56 -14.35 14.70
C PRO A 276 32.31 -14.97 14.04
N GLN A 277 31.96 -16.20 14.43
CA GLN A 277 30.72 -16.86 14.04
C GLN A 277 29.60 -16.65 15.08
N PRO A 278 28.39 -16.17 14.69
CA PRO A 278 27.24 -16.19 15.57
C PRO A 278 26.57 -17.59 15.60
N HIS A 279 26.19 -18.04 16.80
CA HIS A 279 25.45 -19.30 16.97
C HIS A 279 24.05 -19.25 16.32
N SER A 280 23.55 -20.41 15.88
CA SER A 280 22.21 -20.52 15.28
C SER A 280 21.23 -21.27 16.18
N ARG A 281 20.16 -20.60 16.60
CA ARG A 281 18.90 -21.27 17.00
C ARG A 281 18.03 -21.38 15.76
N ARG A 282 17.61 -22.60 15.42
CA ARG A 282 16.62 -22.85 14.36
C ARG A 282 15.22 -22.65 14.95
N TYR A 283 14.36 -21.94 14.23
CA TYR A 283 12.93 -22.25 14.19
C TYR A 283 12.50 -22.36 12.74
N ARG A 284 11.61 -23.31 12.42
CA ARG A 284 11.33 -23.71 11.03
C ARG A 284 9.89 -24.20 10.88
N SER A 285 8.96 -23.28 10.63
CA SER A 285 7.62 -23.60 10.17
C SER A 285 7.55 -23.47 8.64
N ARG A 286 7.41 -24.60 7.94
CA ARG A 286 6.87 -24.62 6.59
C ARG A 286 5.35 -24.67 6.71
N MET A 287 4.64 -23.81 5.97
CA MET A 287 3.37 -24.21 5.39
C MET A 287 3.30 -23.65 3.98
N ALA A 288 2.95 -24.53 3.04
CA ALA A 288 2.60 -24.16 1.68
C ALA A 288 1.09 -24.34 1.55
N GLY A 289 0.39 -23.32 1.06
CA GLY A 289 -1.04 -23.34 0.79
C GLY A 289 -1.31 -22.43 -0.40
N ALA A 290 -1.71 -23.02 -1.52
CA ALA A 290 -2.01 -22.26 -2.73
C ALA A 290 -3.41 -21.63 -2.61
N PHE A 291 -3.48 -20.30 -2.68
CA PHE A 291 -4.75 -19.57 -2.79
C PHE A 291 -4.90 -19.00 -4.21
N ALA A 292 -5.69 -19.68 -5.03
CA ALA A 292 -6.18 -19.12 -6.28
C ALA A 292 -7.40 -18.24 -5.98
N VAL A 293 -7.24 -16.91 -6.02
CA VAL A 293 -8.33 -15.96 -5.77
C VAL A 293 -8.78 -15.34 -7.09
N ALA A 294 -9.81 -15.92 -7.70
CA ALA A 294 -10.54 -15.30 -8.79
C ALA A 294 -11.43 -14.18 -8.23
N VAL A 295 -10.89 -12.96 -8.11
CA VAL A 295 -11.64 -11.81 -7.59
C VAL A 295 -12.73 -11.40 -8.57
N SER A 296 -13.99 -11.70 -8.25
CA SER A 296 -15.18 -11.20 -8.93
C SER A 296 -15.42 -9.72 -8.57
N SER A 297 -14.64 -8.82 -9.17
CA SER A 297 -14.51 -7.40 -8.77
C SER A 297 -15.83 -6.64 -8.57
N GLY A 298 -16.91 -7.04 -9.25
CA GLY A 298 -18.25 -6.45 -9.07
C GLY A 298 -18.82 -6.62 -7.66
N ALA A 299 -18.56 -7.75 -6.98
CA ALA A 299 -19.11 -8.03 -5.65
C ALA A 299 -18.45 -7.15 -4.57
N LEU A 300 -17.12 -7.05 -4.57
CA LEU A 300 -16.38 -6.18 -3.64
C LEU A 300 -16.64 -4.70 -3.88
N LEU A 301 -16.81 -4.27 -5.14
CA LEU A 301 -17.29 -2.92 -5.45
C LEU A 301 -18.69 -2.71 -4.86
N SER A 302 -19.62 -3.65 -5.07
CA SER A 302 -20.99 -3.55 -4.55
C SER A 302 -21.02 -3.46 -3.01
N SER A 303 -20.27 -4.30 -2.28
CA SER A 303 -20.24 -4.23 -0.81
C SER A 303 -19.55 -2.97 -0.28
N TYR A 304 -18.48 -2.51 -0.95
CA TYR A 304 -17.79 -1.27 -0.59
C TYR A 304 -18.71 -0.06 -0.72
N TYR A 305 -19.40 0.10 -1.86
CA TYR A 305 -20.33 1.23 -2.06
C TYR A 305 -21.68 1.04 -1.35
N SER A 306 -22.13 -0.19 -1.10
CA SER A 306 -23.29 -0.43 -0.26
C SER A 306 -23.04 -0.09 1.21
N SER A 307 -21.79 -0.02 1.68
CA SER A 307 -21.50 0.49 3.03
C SER A 307 -21.79 2.00 3.17
N SER A 308 -21.77 2.72 2.04
CA SER A 308 -22.16 4.15 1.94
C SER A 308 -23.68 4.36 1.89
N SER A 309 -24.49 3.30 1.88
CA SER A 309 -25.93 3.34 2.15
C SER A 309 -26.22 2.66 3.49
N PRO A 310 -26.84 3.35 4.48
CA PRO A 310 -26.99 2.80 5.83
C PRO A 310 -27.89 1.55 5.91
N GLN A 311 -28.78 1.37 4.93
CA GLN A 311 -29.90 0.42 4.97
C GLN A 311 -29.48 -1.06 5.05
N LEU A 312 -28.40 -1.45 4.36
CA LEU A 312 -27.97 -2.86 4.32
C LEU A 312 -27.16 -3.32 5.54
N LEU A 313 -26.75 -2.39 6.42
CA LEU A 313 -26.10 -2.69 7.70
C LEU A 313 -27.04 -2.62 8.90
N GLU A 314 -28.21 -1.99 8.81
CA GLU A 314 -29.21 -2.04 9.88
C GLU A 314 -29.79 -3.47 10.01
N LEU A 315 -30.16 -4.09 8.89
CA LEU A 315 -30.65 -5.48 8.84
C LEU A 315 -29.70 -6.56 9.41
N LEU A 316 -28.39 -6.25 9.52
CA LEU A 316 -27.39 -7.17 10.11
C LEU A 316 -27.14 -6.93 11.60
N PHE A 317 -27.69 -5.86 12.19
CA PHE A 317 -27.49 -5.50 13.60
C PHE A 317 -28.79 -5.28 14.39
N THR A 318 -29.97 -5.19 13.76
CA THR A 318 -31.27 -5.19 14.44
C THR A 318 -31.74 -6.61 14.79
N SER A 319 -31.00 -7.31 15.66
CA SER A 319 -31.28 -8.71 16.07
C SER A 319 -31.18 -8.92 17.59
N SER A 320 -31.78 -8.03 18.40
CA SER A 320 -31.97 -8.25 19.85
C SER A 320 -32.90 -7.24 20.57
N THR A 321 -34.05 -6.89 19.98
CA THR A 321 -35.14 -6.24 20.74
C THR A 321 -36.47 -6.94 20.47
N VAL A 322 -36.84 -7.88 21.34
CA VAL A 322 -38.19 -8.46 21.37
C VAL A 322 -39.16 -7.39 21.88
N PRO A 323 -40.24 -7.04 21.16
CA PRO A 323 -41.31 -6.24 21.73
C PRO A 323 -42.08 -7.08 22.75
N THR A 324 -41.95 -6.75 24.03
CA THR A 324 -42.79 -7.31 25.09
C THR A 324 -44.08 -6.50 25.17
N ASP A 325 -45.15 -6.97 24.51
CA ASP A 325 -46.47 -6.36 24.60
C ASP A 325 -47.02 -6.39 26.04
N PRO A 326 -47.38 -5.24 26.64
CA PRO A 326 -48.24 -5.19 27.80
C PRO A 326 -49.71 -5.21 27.34
N LEU A 327 -50.42 -6.29 27.66
CA LEU A 327 -51.84 -6.51 27.35
C LEU A 327 -52.72 -5.30 27.71
N SER A 328 -53.45 -4.75 26.73
CA SER A 328 -54.59 -3.88 26.97
C SER A 328 -55.86 -4.72 27.16
N PRO A 329 -56.62 -4.55 28.28
CA PRO A 329 -57.85 -5.30 28.49
C PRO A 329 -59.01 -4.72 27.66
N PHE A 330 -59.79 -5.62 27.05
CA PHE A 330 -61.05 -5.27 26.39
C PHE A 330 -62.09 -4.75 27.40
N LEU A 331 -62.82 -3.69 27.03
CA LEU A 331 -64.11 -3.33 27.64
C LEU A 331 -65.18 -3.23 26.53
N PRO A 332 -66.33 -3.89 26.66
CA PRO A 332 -67.34 -3.93 25.59
C PRO A 332 -68.36 -2.79 25.65
N SER A 333 -68.64 -2.23 24.47
CA SER A 333 -69.93 -1.67 23.99
C SER A 333 -70.94 -1.08 25.00
N VAL A 334 -71.27 0.20 24.81
CA VAL A 334 -72.63 0.73 24.95
C VAL A 334 -72.96 1.54 23.69
N SER A 335 -74.23 1.53 23.27
CA SER A 335 -74.79 2.23 22.11
C SER A 335 -75.86 3.24 22.56
N THR A 336 -76.43 4.00 21.63
CA THR A 336 -77.36 5.14 21.80
C THR A 336 -76.72 6.43 22.32
N ALA A 337 -77.17 7.63 21.91
CA ALA A 337 -78.26 7.98 20.98
C ALA A 337 -77.81 9.06 19.98
#